data_AF-A0A3L8C5E3-F1
#
_entry.id   AF-A0A3L8C5E3-F1
#
_cell.length_a   1.000
_cell.length_b   1.000
_cell.length_c   1.000
_cell.angle_alpha   90.00
_cell.angle_beta   90.00
_cell.angle_gamma   90.00
#
_symmetry.space_group_name_H-M   'P 1'
#
loop_
_entity.id
_entity.type
_entity.pdbx_description
1 polymer ?
#
loop_
_entity_poly.entity_id
_entity_poly.type
_entity_poly.pdbx_seq_one_letter_code
_entity_poly.pdbx_strand_id
1 'polypeptide(L)'
;MKLIKRLFLFLFIILLLLAVALWVLPAPLIKWAIENPGSDAVGAKVDVDDVAFSWFPASLTLTGLAVTNPSQPMTNAVEFQSIATEVDVMELINGKVYLEQVLVDGIALDTPREVSGALPDRPVAPAGDDKFALPDLGLPDTSDLVAREKALYQERIDAFNQELTQRQQRWEGMLKQLPDEQKLDQYEARWDQAKQGNVLDKLAKGKDIVKDLKKDIDALKSGEKQLKEEYAQLQQDYGRLTQLSDKSVDQIIKELGLSESIVANLGNQLLSGKVQQWVQMGEGYYRLLTGGESGAAADSAEAEQAAEPKTAPDFLVKLVRLSGPFIQGGREGTIDGEIRNLSDAPSLWADPVTININALGEALGTIKLTGLLAHQKSGAEEDSLALSVKNSQLQNLVLSEGGSLGMMVNKALLNFDAKASVKALSELNMNLNGVFSQLDLALVDEAKEGWQKTLSQNLSALKELTLNGSAKGPLQDPDLKISTNLNGIMKQALSAELKQQGAKLRSNLKGELDQSLQQQLAPVQGELGELGGLSGEAGARLQEFESLLKEIR
;
A
#
# COMPACT_ATOMS: atom_id res chain seq x y z
N MET A 1 -44.49 77.65 -18.04
CA MET A 1 -44.17 77.49 -16.60
C MET A 1 -44.68 76.19 -15.96
N LYS A 2 -45.92 75.74 -16.17
CA LYS A 2 -46.44 74.49 -15.54
C LYS A 2 -45.72 73.20 -15.97
N LEU A 3 -45.32 73.09 -17.25
CA LEU A 3 -44.56 71.94 -17.78
C LEU A 3 -43.15 71.83 -17.18
N ILE A 4 -42.43 72.95 -17.08
CA ILE A 4 -41.10 73.01 -16.48
C ILE A 4 -41.15 72.61 -15.00
N LYS A 5 -42.14 73.07 -14.23
CA LYS A 5 -42.33 72.65 -12.83
C LYS A 5 -42.60 71.15 -12.69
N ARG A 6 -43.35 70.55 -13.61
CA ARG A 6 -43.61 69.10 -13.63
C ARG A 6 -42.37 68.28 -14.01
N LEU A 7 -41.55 68.78 -14.93
CA LEU A 7 -40.29 68.16 -15.31
C LEU A 7 -39.26 68.21 -14.17
N PHE A 8 -39.13 69.35 -13.49
CA PHE A 8 -38.26 69.46 -12.31
C PHE A 8 -38.73 68.58 -11.16
N LEU A 9 -40.05 68.52 -10.89
CA LEU A 9 -40.60 67.63 -9.87
C LEU A 9 -40.35 66.15 -10.23
N PHE A 10 -40.49 65.78 -11.50
CA PHE A 10 -40.21 64.44 -11.98
C PHE A 10 -38.72 64.07 -11.84
N LEU A 11 -37.81 64.95 -12.23
CA LEU A 11 -36.37 64.77 -12.05
C LEU A 11 -35.98 64.69 -10.56
N PHE A 12 -36.61 65.51 -9.72
CA PHE A 12 -36.39 65.46 -8.27
C PHE A 12 -36.88 64.14 -7.67
N ILE A 13 -38.05 63.64 -8.08
CA ILE A 13 -38.56 62.33 -7.66
C ILE A 13 -37.62 61.22 -8.12
N ILE A 14 -37.12 61.26 -9.36
CA ILE A 14 -36.13 60.29 -9.84
C ILE A 14 -34.86 60.35 -9.00
N LEU A 15 -34.33 61.54 -8.74
CA LEU A 15 -33.12 61.71 -7.93
C LEU A 15 -33.33 61.23 -6.49
N LEU A 16 -34.51 61.47 -5.92
CA LEU A 16 -34.87 60.97 -4.59
C LEU A 16 -35.02 59.45 -4.58
N LEU A 17 -35.66 58.86 -5.59
CA LEU A 17 -35.74 57.40 -5.75
C LEU A 17 -34.36 56.79 -5.93
N LEU A 18 -33.49 57.43 -6.70
CA LEU A 18 -32.11 56.98 -6.92
C LEU A 18 -31.28 57.11 -5.64
N ALA A 19 -31.45 58.17 -4.86
CA ALA A 19 -30.81 58.32 -3.55
C ALA A 19 -31.29 57.25 -2.55
N VAL A 20 -32.59 56.97 -2.50
CA VAL A 20 -33.14 55.89 -1.66
C VAL A 20 -32.63 54.54 -2.12
N ALA A 21 -32.58 54.27 -3.43
CA ALA A 21 -32.04 53.05 -4.00
C ALA A 21 -30.55 52.87 -3.66
N LEU A 22 -29.72 53.91 -3.81
CA LEU A 22 -28.30 53.89 -3.44
C LEU A 22 -28.09 53.68 -1.93
N TRP A 23 -29.07 54.03 -1.10
CA TRP A 23 -28.98 53.81 0.34
C TRP A 23 -29.43 52.40 0.75
N VAL A 24 -30.51 51.87 0.15
CA VAL A 24 -31.14 50.62 0.61
C VAL A 24 -30.64 49.38 -0.14
N LEU A 25 -30.27 49.50 -1.41
CA LEU A 25 -29.92 48.35 -2.25
C LEU A 25 -28.51 47.74 -2.06
N PRO A 26 -27.45 48.48 -1.67
CA PRO A 26 -26.10 47.91 -1.64
C PRO A 26 -25.98 46.66 -0.76
N ALA A 27 -26.44 46.72 0.49
CA ALA A 27 -26.36 45.60 1.43
C ALA A 27 -27.04 44.31 0.91
N PRO A 28 -28.33 44.31 0.51
CA PRO A 28 -28.98 43.10 -0.01
C PRO A 28 -28.39 42.62 -1.35
N LEU A 29 -27.91 43.53 -2.21
CA LEU A 29 -27.26 43.15 -3.47
C LEU A 29 -25.90 42.48 -3.23
N ILE A 30 -25.10 43.01 -2.30
CA ILE A 30 -23.79 42.44 -1.95
C ILE A 30 -24.00 41.08 -1.28
N LYS A 31 -24.96 40.96 -0.35
CA LYS A 31 -25.34 39.67 0.25
C LYS A 31 -25.70 38.64 -0.84
N TRP A 32 -26.58 39.02 -1.77
CA TRP A 32 -26.96 38.16 -2.90
C TRP A 32 -25.78 37.77 -3.79
N ALA A 33 -24.86 38.71 -4.05
CA ALA A 33 -23.68 38.50 -4.89
C ALA A 33 -22.60 37.63 -4.24
N ILE A 34 -22.57 37.55 -2.90
CA ILE A 34 -21.70 36.62 -2.17
C ILE A 34 -22.35 35.25 -2.10
N GLU A 35 -23.63 35.17 -1.72
CA GLU A 35 -24.31 33.91 -1.49
C GLU A 35 -24.53 33.10 -2.78
N ASN A 36 -24.98 33.71 -3.89
CA ASN A 36 -25.34 32.95 -5.09
C ASN A 36 -24.10 32.52 -5.90
N PRO A 37 -23.31 33.46 -6.49
CA PRO A 37 -22.05 33.09 -7.14
C PRO A 37 -21.09 32.30 -6.24
N GLY A 38 -21.01 32.64 -4.95
CA GLY A 38 -20.18 31.92 -3.99
C GLY A 38 -20.64 30.49 -3.79
N SER A 39 -21.94 30.25 -3.65
CA SER A 39 -22.48 28.89 -3.55
C SER A 39 -22.22 28.07 -4.81
N ASP A 40 -22.33 28.69 -5.98
CA ASP A 40 -22.05 28.02 -7.26
C ASP A 40 -20.58 27.64 -7.42
N ALA A 41 -19.68 28.52 -6.99
CA ALA A 41 -18.23 28.31 -7.03
C ALA A 41 -17.77 27.24 -6.05
N VAL A 42 -18.30 27.24 -4.82
CA VAL A 42 -17.99 26.22 -3.80
C VAL A 42 -18.68 24.89 -4.13
N GLY A 43 -19.81 24.92 -4.84
CA GLY A 43 -20.68 23.76 -5.08
C GLY A 43 -21.53 23.38 -3.87
N ALA A 44 -21.56 24.21 -2.85
CA ALA A 44 -22.38 24.07 -1.66
C ALA A 44 -22.72 25.46 -1.11
N LYS A 45 -23.74 25.53 -0.25
CA LYS A 45 -24.32 26.79 0.21
C LYS A 45 -23.30 27.69 0.93
N VAL A 46 -23.25 28.95 0.54
CA VAL A 46 -22.56 30.05 1.23
C VAL A 46 -23.62 30.96 1.83
N ASP A 47 -23.50 31.23 3.12
CA ASP A 47 -24.45 32.02 3.90
C ASP A 47 -23.76 33.25 4.49
N VAL A 48 -24.44 34.40 4.51
CA VAL A 48 -23.99 35.61 5.22
C VAL A 48 -25.11 36.10 6.13
N ASP A 49 -24.88 36.24 7.42
CA ASP A 49 -25.94 36.71 8.33
C ASP A 49 -26.35 38.15 8.01
N ASP A 50 -25.39 39.08 8.03
CA ASP A 50 -25.62 40.51 7.79
C ASP A 50 -24.52 41.16 6.94
N VAL A 51 -24.92 42.18 6.17
CA VAL A 51 -24.01 43.00 5.35
C VAL A 51 -24.25 44.46 5.64
N ALA A 52 -23.24 45.14 6.16
CA ALA A 52 -23.24 46.58 6.36
C ALA A 52 -22.35 47.26 5.31
N PHE A 53 -22.90 48.24 4.61
CA PHE A 53 -22.18 49.03 3.61
C PHE A 53 -22.34 50.52 3.87
N SER A 54 -21.24 51.26 3.84
CA SER A 54 -21.24 52.73 3.91
C SER A 54 -20.53 53.30 2.69
N TRP A 55 -21.01 54.42 2.17
CA TRP A 55 -20.42 55.10 1.01
C TRP A 55 -19.29 56.06 1.38
N PHE A 56 -19.25 56.58 2.62
CA PHE A 56 -18.32 57.64 3.03
C PHE A 56 -17.81 57.45 4.48
N PRO A 57 -16.61 56.87 4.69
CA PRO A 57 -15.78 56.19 3.68
C PRO A 57 -16.45 54.93 3.13
N ALA A 58 -16.07 54.55 1.90
CA ALA A 58 -16.56 53.34 1.24
C ALA A 58 -16.06 52.11 2.00
N SER A 59 -16.93 51.50 2.79
CA SER A 59 -16.59 50.39 3.68
C SER A 59 -17.65 49.31 3.62
N LEU A 60 -17.19 48.06 3.72
CA LEU A 60 -17.99 46.86 3.71
C LEU A 60 -17.68 46.04 4.97
N THR A 61 -18.72 45.60 5.66
CA THR A 61 -18.60 44.66 6.78
C THR A 61 -19.58 43.51 6.56
N LEU A 62 -19.05 42.30 6.58
CA LEU A 62 -19.81 41.05 6.54
C LEU A 62 -19.79 40.45 7.94
N THR A 63 -20.95 40.06 8.46
CA THR A 63 -21.08 39.36 9.74
C THR A 63 -21.58 37.95 9.49
N GLY A 64 -20.96 36.96 10.13
CA GLY A 64 -21.39 35.56 10.06
C GLY A 64 -21.33 34.99 8.64
N LEU A 65 -20.17 35.08 7.97
CA LEU A 65 -19.96 34.41 6.68
C LEU A 65 -19.66 32.93 6.94
N ALA A 66 -20.48 32.02 6.41
CA ALA A 66 -20.31 30.58 6.54
C ALA A 66 -20.27 29.89 5.17
N VAL A 67 -19.25 29.05 4.96
CA VAL A 67 -19.05 28.29 3.73
C VAL A 67 -19.24 26.80 4.01
N THR A 68 -20.21 26.16 3.35
CA THR A 68 -20.50 24.72 3.51
C THR A 68 -19.38 23.85 2.94
N ASN A 69 -19.12 22.70 3.57
CA ASN A 69 -18.31 21.65 2.98
C ASN A 69 -19.11 20.85 1.91
N PRO A 70 -18.73 20.88 0.61
CA PRO A 70 -19.50 20.20 -0.44
C PRO A 70 -19.50 18.66 -0.34
N SER A 71 -18.48 18.08 0.30
CA SER A 71 -18.42 16.63 0.57
C SER A 71 -19.20 16.21 1.82
N GLN A 72 -19.44 17.16 2.74
CA GLN A 72 -20.19 16.94 3.98
C GLN A 72 -21.17 18.11 4.22
N PRO A 73 -22.33 18.13 3.53
CA PRO A 73 -23.20 19.31 3.53
C PRO A 73 -23.84 19.67 4.88
N MET A 74 -23.66 18.85 5.91
CA MET A 74 -24.09 19.13 7.30
C MET A 74 -22.99 19.78 8.14
N THR A 75 -21.85 20.15 7.53
CA THR A 75 -20.75 20.85 8.20
C THR A 75 -20.33 22.07 7.37
N ASN A 76 -19.92 23.12 8.07
CA ASN A 76 -19.25 24.27 7.47
C ASN A 76 -17.75 23.97 7.38
N ALA A 77 -17.16 24.22 6.22
CA ALA A 77 -15.72 24.12 6.03
C ALA A 77 -15.00 25.28 6.73
N VAL A 78 -15.57 26.49 6.63
CA VAL A 78 -15.07 27.69 7.30
C VAL A 78 -16.21 28.65 7.64
N GLU A 79 -16.11 29.28 8.80
CA GLU A 79 -16.95 30.37 9.25
C GLU A 79 -16.09 31.54 9.70
N PHE A 80 -16.55 32.76 9.41
CA PHE A 80 -15.94 34.01 9.84
C PHE A 80 -16.94 34.81 10.67
N GLN A 81 -16.52 35.27 11.84
CA GLN A 81 -17.39 36.07 12.70
C GLN A 81 -17.64 37.46 12.08
N SER A 82 -16.58 38.12 11.64
CA SER A 82 -16.68 39.41 10.94
C SER A 82 -15.56 39.58 9.92
N ILE A 83 -15.90 40.09 8.74
CA ILE A 83 -14.93 40.52 7.73
C ILE A 83 -15.21 42.00 7.42
N ALA A 84 -14.22 42.87 7.63
CA ALA A 84 -14.34 44.30 7.34
C ALA A 84 -13.25 44.75 6.37
N THR A 85 -13.62 45.58 5.40
CA THR A 85 -12.68 46.15 4.42
C THR A 85 -13.11 47.54 4.00
N GLU A 86 -12.14 48.38 3.70
CA GLU A 86 -12.36 49.60 2.93
C GLU A 86 -12.19 49.30 1.45
N VAL A 87 -12.96 49.98 0.61
CA VAL A 87 -13.06 49.70 -0.82
C VAL A 87 -12.70 50.94 -1.61
N ASP A 88 -11.75 50.84 -2.53
CA ASP A 88 -11.47 51.92 -3.48
C ASP A 88 -12.51 51.91 -4.60
N VAL A 89 -13.46 52.84 -4.50
CA VAL A 89 -14.55 52.97 -5.49
C VAL A 89 -14.02 53.35 -6.87
N MET A 90 -12.90 54.09 -6.98
CA MET A 90 -12.35 54.45 -8.29
C MET A 90 -11.79 53.22 -9.00
N GLU A 91 -11.10 52.34 -8.27
CA GLU A 91 -10.61 51.08 -8.85
C GLU A 91 -11.78 50.16 -9.22
N LEU A 92 -12.83 50.08 -8.39
CA LEU A 92 -14.03 49.31 -8.72
C LEU A 92 -14.71 49.77 -10.01
N ILE A 93 -14.79 51.09 -10.25
CA ILE A 93 -15.36 51.65 -11.49
C ILE A 93 -14.51 51.24 -12.71
N ASN A 94 -13.19 51.07 -12.52
CA ASN A 94 -12.29 50.56 -13.55
C ASN A 94 -12.30 49.02 -13.67
N GLY A 95 -13.19 48.33 -12.96
CA GLY A 95 -13.30 46.87 -12.95
C GLY A 95 -12.28 46.16 -12.07
N LYS A 96 -11.55 46.89 -11.21
CA LYS A 96 -10.50 46.35 -10.35
C LYS A 96 -10.92 46.35 -8.89
N VAL A 97 -10.71 45.23 -8.20
CA VAL A 97 -11.03 45.07 -6.79
C VAL A 97 -9.73 45.13 -5.98
N TYR A 98 -9.34 46.34 -5.61
CA TYR A 98 -8.12 46.57 -4.82
C TYR A 98 -8.49 46.90 -3.38
N LEU A 99 -8.08 46.03 -2.46
CA LEU A 99 -8.34 46.15 -1.04
C LEU A 99 -7.01 46.43 -0.32
N GLU A 100 -6.90 47.63 0.26
CA GLU A 100 -5.71 48.01 1.03
C GLU A 100 -5.58 47.14 2.28
N GLN A 101 -6.69 46.92 2.99
CA GLN A 101 -6.72 46.13 4.20
C GLN A 101 -8.06 45.41 4.37
N VAL A 102 -7.99 44.10 4.60
CA VAL A 102 -9.10 43.25 5.00
C VAL A 102 -8.86 42.78 6.44
N LEU A 103 -9.79 43.07 7.33
CA LEU A 103 -9.78 42.64 8.72
C LEU A 103 -10.71 41.44 8.85
N VAL A 104 -10.17 40.30 9.25
CA VAL A 104 -10.93 39.08 9.52
C VAL A 104 -10.85 38.82 11.01
N ASP A 105 -12.00 38.90 11.67
CA ASP A 105 -12.15 38.59 13.09
C ASP A 105 -12.94 37.29 13.26
N GLY A 106 -12.38 36.38 14.05
CA GLY A 106 -12.98 35.08 14.37
C GLY A 106 -12.99 34.10 13.20
N ILE A 107 -12.40 32.92 13.37
CA ILE A 107 -12.41 31.85 12.35
C ILE A 107 -12.80 30.53 13.01
N ALA A 108 -13.80 29.85 12.48
CA ALA A 108 -14.13 28.48 12.88
C ALA A 108 -14.05 27.54 11.68
N LEU A 109 -13.44 26.37 11.89
CA LEU A 109 -13.29 25.30 10.89
C LEU A 109 -14.02 24.05 11.36
N ASP A 110 -14.60 23.32 10.40
CA ASP A 110 -15.27 22.03 10.62
C ASP A 110 -16.39 22.08 11.67
N THR A 111 -17.26 23.09 11.59
CA THR A 111 -18.38 23.29 12.51
C THR A 111 -19.66 22.61 12.02
N PRO A 112 -20.50 22.04 12.90
CA PRO A 112 -21.75 21.40 12.52
C PRO A 112 -22.83 22.43 12.13
N ARG A 113 -23.67 22.09 11.15
CA ARG A 113 -24.84 22.88 10.73
C ARG A 113 -26.15 22.28 11.25
N GLU A 114 -27.12 23.13 11.55
CA GLU A 114 -28.50 22.70 11.82
C GLU A 114 -29.26 22.31 10.55
N VAL A 115 -28.96 22.99 9.44
CA VAL A 115 -29.61 22.80 8.13
C VAL A 115 -28.56 22.49 7.07
N SER A 116 -28.83 21.47 6.26
CA SER A 116 -27.95 21.06 5.17
C SER A 116 -27.71 22.20 4.18
N GLY A 117 -26.44 22.40 3.81
CA GLY A 117 -26.02 23.32 2.76
C GLY A 117 -25.89 22.66 1.37
N ALA A 118 -26.50 21.49 1.16
CA ALA A 118 -26.52 20.84 -0.15
C ALA A 118 -27.37 21.64 -1.15
N LEU A 119 -26.87 21.79 -2.38
CA LEU A 119 -27.63 22.44 -3.45
C LEU A 119 -28.57 21.40 -4.12
N PRO A 120 -29.84 21.75 -4.43
CA PRO A 120 -30.85 20.80 -4.89
C PRO A 120 -30.49 20.00 -6.15
N ASP A 121 -29.70 20.58 -7.05
CA ASP A 121 -29.42 20.04 -8.39
C ASP A 121 -27.98 19.53 -8.56
N ARG A 122 -27.19 19.44 -7.48
CA ARG A 122 -25.81 18.92 -7.55
C ARG A 122 -25.65 17.65 -6.72
N PRO A 123 -25.07 16.57 -7.30
CA PRO A 123 -24.70 15.40 -6.52
C PRO A 123 -23.66 15.80 -5.46
N VAL A 124 -23.83 15.31 -4.23
CA VAL A 124 -22.85 15.45 -3.15
C VAL A 124 -21.52 14.88 -3.66
N ALA A 125 -20.43 15.63 -3.52
CA ALA A 125 -19.11 15.15 -3.88
C ALA A 125 -18.85 13.83 -3.12
N PRO A 126 -18.39 12.75 -3.78
CA PRO A 126 -18.17 11.49 -3.09
C PRO A 126 -17.19 11.72 -1.94
N ALA A 127 -17.61 11.41 -0.72
CA ALA A 127 -16.68 11.25 0.39
C ALA A 127 -15.69 10.16 -0.03
N GLY A 128 -14.40 10.48 -0.06
CA GLY A 128 -13.37 9.56 -0.55
C GLY A 128 -13.52 8.18 0.07
N ASP A 129 -13.79 7.18 -0.76
CA ASP A 129 -13.96 5.78 -0.38
C ASP A 129 -12.58 5.18 -0.02
N ASP A 130 -11.92 5.71 1.01
CA ASP A 130 -10.66 5.18 1.54
C ASP A 130 -10.93 4.00 2.48
N LYS A 131 -11.70 3.03 2.00
CA LYS A 131 -11.81 1.73 2.66
C LYS A 131 -10.54 0.97 2.36
N PHE A 132 -9.57 1.08 3.27
CA PHE A 132 -8.41 0.20 3.22
C PHE A 132 -8.88 -1.23 3.49
N ALA A 133 -9.08 -1.99 2.42
CA ALA A 133 -9.18 -3.44 2.52
C ALA A 133 -7.78 -4.00 2.76
N LEU A 134 -7.67 -4.92 3.72
CA LEU A 134 -6.49 -5.78 3.82
C LEU A 134 -6.21 -6.33 2.42
N PRO A 135 -5.01 -6.09 1.85
CA PRO A 135 -4.59 -6.83 0.68
C PRO A 135 -4.77 -8.31 1.01
N ASP A 136 -5.39 -9.06 0.10
CA ASP A 136 -5.48 -10.50 0.24
C ASP A 136 -4.07 -11.01 0.61
N LEU A 137 -3.96 -11.70 1.75
CA LEU A 137 -2.68 -12.17 2.29
C LEU A 137 -2.01 -13.21 1.38
N GLY A 138 -2.59 -13.45 0.19
CA GLY A 138 -2.00 -14.24 -0.87
C GLY A 138 -2.04 -15.71 -0.51
N LEU A 139 -3.16 -16.18 0.02
CA LEU A 139 -3.43 -17.60 0.21
C LEU A 139 -4.22 -18.12 -1.00
N PRO A 140 -3.57 -18.47 -2.14
CA PRO A 140 -4.26 -19.07 -3.28
C PRO A 140 -4.89 -20.41 -2.91
N ASP A 141 -5.87 -20.81 -3.70
CA ASP A 141 -6.53 -22.10 -3.56
C ASP A 141 -5.51 -23.23 -3.77
N THR A 142 -5.32 -24.04 -2.73
CA THR A 142 -4.21 -24.99 -2.63
C THR A 142 -4.33 -26.15 -3.60
N SER A 143 -5.52 -26.37 -4.16
CA SER A 143 -5.84 -27.49 -5.05
C SER A 143 -4.99 -27.49 -6.33
N ASP A 144 -4.79 -26.32 -6.95
CA ASP A 144 -4.12 -26.21 -8.24
C ASP A 144 -2.60 -26.45 -8.13
N LEU A 145 -2.00 -25.97 -7.04
CA LEU A 145 -0.58 -26.19 -6.75
C LEU A 145 -0.31 -27.66 -6.43
N VAL A 146 -1.19 -28.29 -5.64
CA VAL A 146 -1.12 -29.72 -5.36
C VAL A 146 -1.28 -30.56 -6.63
N ALA A 147 -2.20 -30.20 -7.52
CA ALA A 147 -2.42 -30.94 -8.77
C ALA A 147 -1.20 -30.90 -9.71
N ARG A 148 -0.54 -29.74 -9.84
CA ARG A 148 0.70 -29.60 -10.62
C ARG A 148 1.82 -30.47 -10.05
N GLU A 149 1.99 -30.46 -8.73
CA GLU A 149 3.06 -31.22 -8.10
C GLU A 149 2.82 -32.72 -8.20
N LYS A 150 1.56 -33.18 -8.10
CA LYS A 150 1.17 -34.58 -8.35
C LYS A 150 1.55 -35.04 -9.76
N ALA A 151 1.43 -34.18 -10.77
CA ALA A 151 1.85 -34.52 -12.13
C ALA A 151 3.37 -34.68 -12.26
N LEU A 152 4.15 -33.84 -11.58
CA LEU A 152 5.61 -33.96 -11.52
C LEU A 152 6.07 -35.23 -10.81
N TYR A 153 5.35 -35.69 -9.78
CA TYR A 153 5.63 -36.98 -9.14
C TYR A 153 5.42 -38.14 -10.10
N GLN A 154 4.32 -38.12 -10.84
CA GLN A 154 4.02 -39.15 -11.83
C GLN A 154 5.14 -39.25 -12.87
N GLU A 155 5.58 -38.13 -13.45
CA GLU A 155 6.66 -38.11 -14.43
C GLU A 155 7.97 -38.68 -13.88
N ARG A 156 8.34 -38.33 -12.64
CA ARG A 156 9.58 -38.83 -11.99
C ARG A 156 9.50 -40.31 -11.65
N ILE A 157 8.33 -40.79 -11.22
CA ILE A 157 8.12 -42.21 -10.92
C ILE A 157 8.11 -43.04 -12.19
N ASP A 158 7.48 -42.54 -13.27
CA ASP A 158 7.47 -43.21 -14.57
C ASP A 158 8.89 -43.33 -15.14
N ALA A 159 9.70 -42.28 -15.02
CA ALA A 159 11.11 -42.32 -15.42
C ALA A 159 11.91 -43.35 -14.60
N PHE A 160 11.66 -43.44 -13.29
CA PHE A 160 12.30 -44.44 -12.44
C PHE A 160 11.87 -45.88 -12.76
N ASN A 161 10.58 -46.10 -13.08
CA ASN A 161 10.09 -47.41 -13.50
C ASN A 161 10.70 -47.86 -14.83
N GLN A 162 10.90 -46.92 -15.77
CA GLN A 162 11.64 -47.22 -17.00
C GLN A 162 13.08 -47.61 -16.70
N GLU A 163 13.73 -46.94 -15.76
CA GLU A 163 15.08 -47.29 -15.32
C GLU A 163 15.13 -48.66 -14.64
N LEU A 164 14.17 -48.98 -13.76
CA LEU A 164 14.01 -50.30 -13.14
C LEU A 164 13.90 -51.41 -14.20
N THR A 165 13.01 -51.22 -15.18
CA THR A 165 12.78 -52.20 -16.26
C THR A 165 14.06 -52.44 -17.07
N GLN A 166 14.78 -51.37 -17.43
CA GLN A 166 16.03 -51.47 -18.17
C GLN A 166 17.14 -52.16 -17.36
N ARG A 167 17.22 -51.87 -16.05
CA ARG A 167 18.20 -52.50 -15.15
C ARG A 167 17.87 -53.97 -14.94
N GLN A 168 16.60 -54.33 -14.77
CA GLN A 168 16.14 -55.71 -14.65
C GLN A 168 16.59 -56.54 -15.86
N GLN A 169 16.27 -56.10 -17.07
CA GLN A 169 16.68 -56.80 -18.30
C GLN A 169 18.20 -56.97 -18.39
N ARG A 170 18.95 -55.95 -17.97
CA ARG A 170 20.41 -55.99 -17.97
C ARG A 170 20.95 -56.98 -16.94
N TRP A 171 20.40 -56.99 -15.72
CA TRP A 171 20.83 -57.88 -14.63
C TRP A 171 20.48 -59.33 -14.92
N GLU A 172 19.28 -59.60 -15.45
CA GLU A 172 18.91 -60.93 -15.94
C GLU A 172 19.86 -61.39 -17.06
N GLY A 173 20.23 -60.48 -17.97
CA GLY A 173 21.22 -60.74 -19.01
C GLY A 173 22.60 -61.08 -18.45
N MET A 174 23.07 -60.35 -17.43
CA MET A 174 24.33 -60.64 -16.74
C MET A 174 24.28 -61.99 -16.02
N LEU A 175 23.20 -62.28 -15.28
CA LEU A 175 23.02 -63.55 -14.54
C LEU A 175 23.01 -64.77 -15.47
N LYS A 176 22.49 -64.64 -16.69
CA LYS A 176 22.53 -65.70 -17.71
C LYS A 176 23.93 -65.92 -18.30
N GLN A 177 24.81 -64.90 -18.26
CA GLN A 177 26.20 -65.01 -18.74
C GLN A 177 27.17 -65.50 -17.66
N LEU A 178 26.78 -65.34 -16.39
CA LEU A 178 27.55 -65.85 -15.27
C LEU A 178 27.49 -67.39 -15.24
N PRO A 179 28.57 -68.05 -14.75
CA PRO A 179 28.55 -69.49 -14.48
C PRO A 179 27.34 -69.88 -13.62
N ASP A 180 26.68 -70.96 -14.01
CA ASP A 180 25.45 -71.46 -13.39
C ASP A 180 25.65 -72.86 -12.80
N GLU A 181 24.56 -73.41 -12.25
CA GLU A 181 24.53 -74.73 -11.62
C GLU A 181 24.97 -75.84 -12.60
N GLN A 182 24.63 -75.73 -13.89
CA GLN A 182 25.07 -76.70 -14.90
C GLN A 182 26.59 -76.71 -15.07
N LYS A 183 27.24 -75.54 -15.03
CA LYS A 183 28.70 -75.45 -15.03
C LYS A 183 29.31 -76.01 -13.75
N LEU A 184 28.67 -75.79 -12.60
CA LEU A 184 29.09 -76.36 -11.33
C LEU A 184 29.07 -77.89 -11.38
N ASP A 185 27.97 -78.48 -11.86
CA ASP A 185 27.81 -79.93 -12.07
C ASP A 185 28.89 -80.49 -13.01
N GLN A 186 29.23 -79.75 -14.07
CA GLN A 186 30.31 -80.14 -14.98
C GLN A 186 31.68 -80.16 -14.28
N TYR A 187 31.94 -79.22 -13.38
CA TYR A 187 33.17 -79.22 -12.58
C TYR A 187 33.19 -80.40 -11.59
N GLU A 188 32.08 -80.71 -10.93
CA GLU A 188 31.93 -81.88 -10.07
C GLU A 188 32.19 -83.19 -10.84
N ALA A 189 31.53 -83.37 -12.00
CA ALA A 189 31.72 -84.55 -12.84
C ALA A 189 33.16 -84.69 -13.37
N ARG A 190 33.78 -83.58 -13.81
CA ARG A 190 35.19 -83.55 -14.22
C ARG A 190 36.12 -83.92 -13.06
N TRP A 191 35.78 -83.48 -11.85
CA TRP A 191 36.54 -83.79 -10.64
C TRP A 191 36.41 -85.25 -10.24
N ASP A 192 35.20 -85.82 -10.27
CA ASP A 192 34.97 -87.24 -9.97
C ASP A 192 35.64 -88.16 -10.99
N GLN A 193 35.62 -87.81 -12.27
CA GLN A 193 36.37 -88.55 -13.30
C GLN A 193 37.89 -88.45 -13.08
N ALA A 194 38.39 -87.28 -12.64
CA ALA A 194 39.81 -87.11 -12.32
C ALA A 194 40.22 -87.90 -11.06
N LYS A 195 39.33 -88.11 -10.08
CA LYS A 195 39.56 -88.98 -8.91
C LYS A 195 39.75 -90.44 -9.29
N GLN A 196 39.12 -90.91 -10.37
CA GLN A 196 39.19 -92.31 -10.84
C GLN A 196 40.43 -92.62 -11.70
N GLY A 197 41.21 -91.61 -12.11
CA GLY A 197 42.44 -91.75 -12.90
C GLY A 197 43.70 -92.09 -12.08
N ASN A 198 44.84 -92.22 -12.76
CA ASN A 198 46.13 -92.41 -12.07
C ASN A 198 46.60 -91.11 -11.36
N VAL A 199 47.58 -91.22 -10.47
CA VAL A 199 48.06 -90.08 -9.64
C VAL A 199 48.52 -88.88 -10.49
N LEU A 200 49.09 -89.14 -11.68
CA LEU A 200 49.52 -88.11 -12.63
C LEU A 200 48.32 -87.40 -13.29
N ASP A 201 47.28 -88.13 -13.69
CA ASP A 201 46.04 -87.60 -14.24
C ASP A 201 45.30 -86.73 -13.23
N LYS A 202 45.25 -87.14 -11.96
CA LYS A 202 44.62 -86.38 -10.87
C LYS A 202 45.31 -85.04 -10.65
N LEU A 203 46.65 -85.00 -10.75
CA LEU A 203 47.45 -83.80 -10.52
C LEU A 203 47.37 -82.83 -11.71
N ALA A 204 47.42 -83.34 -12.95
CA ALA A 204 47.31 -82.54 -14.16
C ALA A 204 45.88 -82.00 -14.36
N LYS A 205 44.86 -82.87 -14.35
CA LYS A 205 43.47 -82.48 -14.56
C LYS A 205 42.92 -81.64 -13.40
N GLY A 206 43.31 -81.94 -12.16
CA GLY A 206 42.92 -81.14 -10.99
C GLY A 206 43.46 -79.71 -11.06
N LYS A 207 44.69 -79.51 -11.54
CA LYS A 207 45.27 -78.16 -11.70
C LYS A 207 44.52 -77.35 -12.76
N ASP A 208 44.10 -77.97 -13.86
CA ASP A 208 43.32 -77.31 -14.91
C ASP A 208 41.89 -77.01 -14.44
N ILE A 209 41.23 -77.94 -13.73
CA ILE A 209 39.91 -77.73 -13.12
C ILE A 209 39.96 -76.55 -12.13
N VAL A 210 40.95 -76.52 -11.23
CA VAL A 210 41.13 -75.42 -10.27
C VAL A 210 41.38 -74.08 -10.97
N LYS A 211 42.12 -74.08 -12.08
CA LYS A 211 42.38 -72.87 -12.87
C LYS A 211 41.10 -72.35 -13.52
N ASP A 212 40.32 -73.23 -14.16
CA ASP A 212 39.06 -72.89 -14.80
C ASP A 212 38.03 -72.43 -13.76
N LEU A 213 37.89 -73.17 -12.65
CA LEU A 213 36.97 -72.86 -11.55
C LEU A 213 37.30 -71.52 -10.90
N LYS A 214 38.58 -71.20 -10.70
CA LYS A 214 39.00 -69.86 -10.21
C LYS A 214 38.61 -68.74 -11.18
N LYS A 215 38.75 -68.96 -12.49
CA LYS A 215 38.36 -67.96 -13.48
C LYS A 215 36.86 -67.68 -13.43
N ASP A 216 36.06 -68.73 -13.25
CA ASP A 216 34.61 -68.64 -13.11
C ASP A 216 34.20 -68.02 -11.76
N ILE A 217 34.92 -68.30 -10.67
CA ILE A 217 34.77 -67.60 -9.37
C ILE A 217 35.12 -66.12 -9.47
N ASP A 218 36.20 -65.76 -10.15
CA ASP A 218 36.57 -64.35 -10.36
C ASP A 218 35.50 -63.61 -11.19
N ALA A 219 34.94 -64.29 -12.20
CA ALA A 219 33.80 -63.77 -12.97
C ALA A 219 32.56 -63.58 -12.09
N LEU A 220 32.16 -64.58 -11.31
CA LEU A 220 31.05 -64.50 -10.35
C LEU A 220 31.24 -63.39 -9.32
N LYS A 221 32.43 -63.26 -8.76
CA LYS A 221 32.78 -62.22 -7.77
C LYS A 221 32.71 -60.82 -8.36
N SER A 222 33.17 -60.66 -9.60
CA SER A 222 33.06 -59.37 -10.31
C SER A 222 31.60 -59.00 -10.61
N GLY A 223 30.79 -59.98 -11.03
CA GLY A 223 29.36 -59.80 -11.32
C GLY A 223 28.54 -59.51 -10.06
N GLU A 224 28.77 -60.26 -8.98
CA GLU A 224 28.13 -60.02 -7.67
C GLU A 224 28.45 -58.61 -7.15
N LYS A 225 29.73 -58.20 -7.21
CA LYS A 225 30.14 -56.87 -6.79
C LYS A 225 29.43 -55.78 -7.58
N GLN A 226 29.39 -55.92 -8.91
CA GLN A 226 28.70 -54.96 -9.78
C GLN A 226 27.20 -54.89 -9.46
N LEU A 227 26.51 -56.03 -9.33
CA LEU A 227 25.09 -56.07 -8.99
C LEU A 227 24.81 -55.45 -7.61
N LYS A 228 25.66 -55.68 -6.62
CA LYS A 228 25.53 -55.06 -5.29
C LYS A 228 25.72 -53.55 -5.32
N GLU A 229 26.71 -53.05 -6.06
CA GLU A 229 26.95 -51.61 -6.21
C GLU A 229 25.78 -50.93 -6.94
N GLU A 230 25.29 -51.52 -8.03
CA GLU A 230 24.14 -51.00 -8.76
C GLU A 230 22.84 -51.05 -7.92
N TYR A 231 22.64 -52.09 -7.11
CA TYR A 231 21.51 -52.18 -6.18
C TYR A 231 21.57 -51.14 -5.07
N ALA A 232 22.75 -50.90 -4.48
CA ALA A 232 22.92 -49.87 -3.47
C ALA A 232 22.61 -48.47 -4.04
N GLN A 233 23.03 -48.20 -5.28
CA GLN A 233 22.69 -46.95 -5.96
C GLN A 233 21.18 -46.83 -6.21
N LEU A 234 20.53 -47.91 -6.64
CA LEU A 234 19.09 -47.95 -6.84
C LEU A 234 18.30 -47.69 -5.53
N GLN A 235 18.77 -48.24 -4.40
CA GLN A 235 18.20 -47.95 -3.07
C GLN A 235 18.36 -46.47 -2.69
N GLN A 236 19.50 -45.86 -3.02
CA GLN A 236 19.71 -44.42 -2.80
C GLN A 236 18.76 -43.58 -3.67
N ASP A 237 18.54 -43.98 -4.91
CA ASP A 237 17.66 -43.30 -5.86
C ASP A 237 16.19 -43.38 -5.44
N TYR A 238 15.76 -44.55 -4.99
CA TYR A 238 14.46 -44.75 -4.35
C TYR A 238 14.31 -43.90 -3.07
N GLY A 239 15.35 -43.83 -2.23
CA GLY A 239 15.37 -42.95 -1.06
C GLY A 239 15.16 -41.48 -1.44
N ARG A 240 15.75 -41.02 -2.55
CA ARG A 240 15.52 -39.65 -3.07
C ARG A 240 14.09 -39.42 -3.55
N LEU A 241 13.43 -40.44 -4.12
CA LEU A 241 12.02 -40.38 -4.51
C LEU A 241 11.08 -40.26 -3.31
N THR A 242 11.36 -40.98 -2.22
CA THR A 242 10.54 -40.91 -0.99
C THR A 242 10.58 -39.54 -0.29
N GLN A 243 11.59 -38.71 -0.58
CA GLN A 243 11.76 -37.37 -0.01
C GLN A 243 11.23 -36.25 -0.91
N LEU A 244 10.54 -36.58 -2.01
CA LEU A 244 10.01 -35.57 -2.94
C LEU A 244 8.99 -34.66 -2.27
N SER A 245 8.12 -35.21 -1.42
CA SER A 245 7.07 -34.46 -0.73
C SER A 245 7.62 -33.32 0.12
N ASP A 246 8.65 -33.56 0.95
CA ASP A 246 9.23 -32.53 1.81
C ASP A 246 9.81 -31.37 1.00
N LYS A 247 10.52 -31.67 -0.11
CA LYS A 247 11.09 -30.65 -0.98
C LYS A 247 10.02 -29.83 -1.69
N SER A 248 8.96 -30.48 -2.17
CA SER A 248 7.85 -29.82 -2.84
C SER A 248 7.06 -28.93 -1.89
N VAL A 249 6.79 -29.40 -0.66
CA VAL A 249 6.10 -28.62 0.36
C VAL A 249 6.88 -27.35 0.67
N ASP A 250 8.20 -27.44 0.86
CA ASP A 250 9.04 -26.27 1.11
C ASP A 250 9.07 -25.31 -0.09
N GLN A 251 9.10 -25.83 -1.31
CA GLN A 251 9.06 -25.01 -2.52
C GLN A 251 7.71 -24.29 -2.70
N ILE A 252 6.59 -25.01 -2.51
CA ILE A 252 5.25 -24.44 -2.58
C ILE A 252 5.09 -23.33 -1.54
N ILE A 253 5.45 -23.58 -0.27
CA ILE A 253 5.37 -22.56 0.79
C ILE A 253 6.22 -21.32 0.47
N LYS A 254 7.38 -21.51 -0.18
CA LYS A 254 8.24 -20.40 -0.61
C LYS A 254 7.65 -19.61 -1.78
N GLU A 255 7.07 -20.29 -2.77
CA GLU A 255 6.41 -19.68 -3.93
C GLU A 255 5.14 -18.91 -3.53
N LEU A 256 4.44 -19.38 -2.51
CA LEU A 256 3.27 -18.73 -1.92
C LEU A 256 3.59 -17.40 -1.22
N GLY A 257 4.87 -17.05 -1.04
CA GLY A 257 5.26 -15.74 -0.55
C GLY A 257 4.87 -15.46 0.91
N LEU A 258 4.49 -16.49 1.68
CA LEU A 258 4.12 -16.46 3.12
C LEU A 258 5.29 -16.00 4.01
N SER A 259 5.70 -14.76 3.82
CA SER A 259 6.92 -14.18 4.37
C SER A 259 6.59 -12.89 5.10
N GLU A 260 7.39 -12.61 6.14
CA GLU A 260 7.21 -11.43 6.99
C GLU A 260 7.32 -10.10 6.21
N SER A 261 7.76 -10.11 4.94
CA SER A 261 7.85 -8.93 4.08
C SER A 261 6.49 -8.40 3.64
N ILE A 262 5.47 -9.26 3.49
CA ILE A 262 4.10 -8.84 3.12
C ILE A 262 3.55 -7.88 4.19
N VAL A 263 3.80 -8.18 5.46
CA VAL A 263 3.29 -7.41 6.59
C VAL A 263 4.22 -6.27 7.04
N ALA A 264 5.43 -6.19 6.48
CA ALA A 264 6.47 -5.28 6.95
C ALA A 264 6.16 -3.79 6.72
N ASN A 265 5.36 -3.47 5.70
CA ASN A 265 5.03 -2.10 5.31
C ASN A 265 3.53 -1.78 5.43
N LEU A 266 2.74 -2.65 6.07
CA LEU A 266 1.29 -2.47 6.17
C LEU A 266 0.91 -1.18 6.91
N GLY A 267 1.67 -0.79 7.93
CA GLY A 267 1.44 0.49 8.62
C GLY A 267 1.61 1.70 7.68
N ASN A 268 2.63 1.66 6.81
CA ASN A 268 2.84 2.72 5.81
C ASN A 268 1.68 2.78 4.80
N GLN A 269 1.25 1.62 4.29
CA GLN A 269 0.15 1.54 3.33
C GLN A 269 -1.18 1.95 3.95
N LEU A 270 -1.41 1.61 5.21
CA LEU A 270 -2.64 1.98 5.92
C LEU A 270 -2.75 3.48 6.14
N LEU A 271 -1.63 4.16 6.44
CA LEU A 271 -1.60 5.61 6.62
C LEU A 271 -1.44 6.39 5.31
N SER A 272 -1.13 5.73 4.19
CA SER A 272 -0.86 6.45 2.94
C SER A 272 -2.07 7.13 2.34
N GLY A 273 -3.24 6.50 2.41
CA GLY A 273 -4.50 7.12 1.96
C GLY A 273 -4.76 8.43 2.70
N LYS A 274 -4.71 8.40 4.05
CA LYS A 274 -4.96 9.59 4.86
C LYS A 274 -3.96 10.73 4.60
N VAL A 275 -2.68 10.41 4.45
CA VAL A 275 -1.67 11.42 4.14
C VAL A 275 -1.85 11.95 2.72
N GLN A 276 -2.20 11.11 1.75
CA GLN A 276 -2.49 11.54 0.38
C GLN A 276 -3.66 12.53 0.34
N GLN A 277 -4.73 12.28 1.10
CA GLN A 277 -5.84 13.23 1.26
C GLN A 277 -5.34 14.59 1.79
N TRP A 278 -4.47 14.61 2.80
CA TRP A 278 -3.90 15.86 3.32
C TRP A 278 -3.04 16.60 2.31
N VAL A 279 -2.27 15.86 1.49
CA VAL A 279 -1.46 16.45 0.41
C VAL A 279 -2.35 17.08 -0.65
N GLN A 280 -3.39 16.37 -1.11
CA GLN A 280 -4.36 16.87 -2.09
C GLN A 280 -5.12 18.11 -1.57
N MET A 281 -5.52 18.09 -0.29
CA MET A 281 -6.13 19.26 0.35
C MET A 281 -5.17 20.45 0.36
N GLY A 282 -3.89 20.23 0.70
CA GLY A 282 -2.85 21.26 0.67
C GLY A 282 -2.60 21.82 -0.74
N GLU A 283 -2.60 20.96 -1.76
CA GLU A 283 -2.50 21.35 -3.18
C GLU A 283 -3.69 22.23 -3.58
N GLY A 284 -4.91 21.89 -3.16
CA GLY A 284 -6.11 22.70 -3.41
C GLY A 284 -5.96 24.12 -2.87
N TYR A 285 -5.55 24.27 -1.60
CA TYR A 285 -5.27 25.59 -1.02
C TYR A 285 -4.12 26.32 -1.71
N TYR A 286 -3.08 25.61 -2.10
CA TYR A 286 -1.96 26.19 -2.84
C TYR A 286 -2.43 26.77 -4.19
N ARG A 287 -3.26 26.04 -4.96
CA ARG A 287 -3.78 26.51 -6.25
C ARG A 287 -4.65 27.77 -6.10
N LEU A 288 -5.42 27.88 -5.02
CA LEU A 288 -6.17 29.10 -4.70
C LEU A 288 -5.24 30.29 -4.47
N LEU A 289 -4.12 30.09 -3.77
CA LEU A 289 -3.13 31.14 -3.50
C LEU A 289 -2.33 31.56 -4.74
N THR A 290 -2.21 30.68 -5.74
CA THR A 290 -1.52 30.97 -7.01
C THR A 290 -2.45 31.54 -8.09
N GLY A 291 -3.70 31.89 -7.77
CA GLY A 291 -4.67 32.42 -8.73
C GLY A 291 -5.26 31.38 -9.69
N GLY A 292 -5.10 30.09 -9.40
CA GLY A 292 -5.67 29.00 -10.21
C GLY A 292 -7.13 28.69 -9.81
N GLU A 293 -7.99 28.44 -10.80
CA GLU A 293 -9.37 28.00 -10.56
C GLU A 293 -9.39 26.65 -9.82
N SER A 294 -9.97 26.61 -8.63
CA SER A 294 -10.18 25.35 -7.90
C SER A 294 -11.24 24.49 -8.59
N GLY A 295 -10.80 23.35 -9.15
CA GLY A 295 -11.53 22.08 -9.09
C GLY A 295 -13.04 22.08 -9.35
N ALA A 296 -13.50 22.74 -10.40
CA ALA A 296 -14.66 22.28 -11.15
C ALA A 296 -14.29 22.44 -12.60
N ALA A 297 -14.31 21.35 -13.37
CA ALA A 297 -14.30 21.44 -14.81
C ALA A 297 -15.52 22.26 -15.21
N ALA A 298 -15.32 23.56 -15.41
CA ALA A 298 -16.26 24.38 -16.14
C ALA A 298 -16.22 23.84 -17.57
N ASP A 299 -17.17 22.96 -17.87
CA ASP A 299 -17.58 22.58 -19.21
C ASP A 299 -18.24 23.82 -19.87
N SER A 300 -17.49 24.92 -19.92
CA SER A 300 -17.79 26.16 -20.58
C SER A 300 -16.80 26.27 -21.71
N ALA A 301 -17.05 25.46 -22.74
CA ALA A 301 -16.58 25.73 -24.09
C ALA A 301 -17.27 27.00 -24.62
N GLU A 302 -16.97 28.14 -24.00
CA GLU A 302 -17.33 29.45 -24.51
C GLU A 302 -16.04 30.21 -24.83
N ALA A 303 -15.65 30.03 -26.09
CA ALA A 303 -14.82 30.90 -26.91
C ALA A 303 -13.63 31.59 -26.20
N GLU A 304 -12.42 31.08 -26.48
CA GLU A 304 -11.19 31.87 -26.56
C GLU A 304 -11.38 33.03 -27.56
N GLN A 305 -12.06 34.09 -27.15
CA GLN A 305 -11.76 35.41 -27.66
C GLN A 305 -10.42 35.80 -27.04
N ALA A 306 -9.45 36.16 -27.88
CA ALA A 306 -8.14 36.65 -27.46
C ALA A 306 -8.31 37.82 -26.48
N ALA A 307 -8.32 37.51 -25.18
CA ALA A 307 -8.35 38.50 -24.13
C ALA A 307 -7.12 39.37 -24.28
N GLU A 308 -7.30 40.69 -24.17
CA GLU A 308 -6.17 41.62 -24.17
C GLU A 308 -5.14 41.17 -23.11
N PRO A 309 -3.83 41.29 -23.40
CA PRO A 309 -2.81 40.86 -22.44
C PRO A 309 -2.97 41.66 -21.15
N LYS A 310 -3.38 40.98 -20.07
CA LYS A 310 -3.50 41.59 -18.74
C LYS A 310 -2.14 42.14 -18.33
N THR A 311 -2.10 43.39 -17.90
CA THR A 311 -0.87 44.09 -17.47
C THR A 311 -0.80 44.32 -15.95
N ALA A 312 -1.91 44.05 -15.25
CA ALA A 312 -2.06 44.17 -13.81
C ALA A 312 -3.10 43.14 -13.33
N PRO A 313 -3.12 42.79 -12.04
CA PRO A 313 -4.19 41.98 -11.46
C PRO A 313 -5.53 42.71 -11.49
N ASP A 314 -6.63 41.96 -11.60
CA ASP A 314 -7.98 42.50 -11.47
C ASP A 314 -8.46 42.44 -10.02
N PHE A 315 -7.85 41.56 -9.20
CA PHE A 315 -8.12 41.42 -7.78
C PHE A 315 -6.81 41.47 -6.99
N LEU A 316 -6.73 42.36 -6.00
CA LEU A 316 -5.55 42.49 -5.14
C LEU A 316 -5.97 42.84 -3.71
N VAL A 317 -5.47 42.08 -2.74
CA VAL A 317 -5.54 42.39 -1.32
C VAL A 317 -4.13 42.60 -0.79
N LYS A 318 -3.78 43.84 -0.44
CA LYS A 318 -2.43 44.16 0.03
C LYS A 318 -2.15 43.60 1.42
N LEU A 319 -3.15 43.62 2.30
CA LEU A 319 -3.04 43.09 3.66
C LEU A 319 -4.36 42.47 4.11
N VAL A 320 -4.36 41.17 4.37
CA VAL A 320 -5.36 40.50 5.20
C VAL A 320 -4.80 40.40 6.61
N ARG A 321 -5.53 40.84 7.62
CA ARG A 321 -5.18 40.68 9.03
C ARG A 321 -6.19 39.77 9.71
N LEU A 322 -5.71 38.70 10.33
CA LEU A 322 -6.51 37.73 11.05
C LEU A 322 -6.39 38.00 12.55
N SER A 323 -7.51 38.02 13.27
CA SER A 323 -7.55 38.14 14.72
C SER A 323 -8.74 37.40 15.34
N GLY A 324 -8.74 37.28 16.66
CA GLY A 324 -9.91 36.86 17.42
C GLY A 324 -9.97 35.36 17.71
N PRO A 325 -11.16 34.82 18.04
CA PRO A 325 -11.32 33.42 18.40
C PRO A 325 -11.02 32.49 17.21
N PHE A 326 -10.43 31.33 17.50
CA PHE A 326 -10.19 30.30 16.51
C PHE A 326 -10.69 28.95 17.00
N ILE A 327 -11.48 28.27 16.18
CA ILE A 327 -12.03 26.95 16.49
C ILE A 327 -11.63 25.98 15.38
N GLN A 328 -11.08 24.83 15.75
CA GLN A 328 -10.76 23.76 14.81
C GLN A 328 -11.12 22.40 15.41
N GLY A 329 -12.10 21.70 14.83
CA GLY A 329 -12.51 20.37 15.29
C GLY A 329 -12.89 20.35 16.78
N GLY A 330 -13.65 21.36 17.23
CA GLY A 330 -14.06 21.53 18.63
C GLY A 330 -12.97 22.02 19.58
N ARG A 331 -11.75 22.31 19.10
CA ARG A 331 -10.68 22.89 19.92
C ARG A 331 -10.67 24.41 19.78
N GLU A 332 -10.82 25.09 20.90
CA GLU A 332 -10.82 26.55 20.96
C GLU A 332 -9.41 27.13 21.18
N GLY A 333 -9.22 28.34 20.68
CA GLY A 333 -8.01 29.14 20.82
C GLY A 333 -8.20 30.55 20.28
N THR A 334 -7.09 31.23 20.02
CA THR A 334 -7.04 32.54 19.36
C THR A 334 -6.11 32.50 18.16
N ILE A 335 -6.43 33.24 17.12
CA ILE A 335 -5.60 33.40 15.92
C ILE A 335 -5.07 34.84 15.83
N ASP A 336 -3.84 34.98 15.38
CA ASP A 336 -3.21 36.25 14.99
C ASP A 336 -2.31 36.01 13.78
N GLY A 337 -2.50 36.79 12.73
CA GLY A 337 -1.72 36.63 11.53
C GLY A 337 -1.97 37.67 10.46
N GLU A 338 -1.13 37.61 9.43
CA GLU A 338 -1.28 38.42 8.24
C GLU A 338 -0.97 37.63 6.97
N ILE A 339 -1.67 37.99 5.90
CA ILE A 339 -1.38 37.59 4.52
C ILE A 339 -1.19 38.88 3.72
N ARG A 340 -0.11 38.98 2.94
CA ARG A 340 0.17 40.17 2.13
C ARG A 340 0.15 39.85 0.64
N ASN A 341 -0.31 40.82 -0.15
CA ASN A 341 -0.28 40.82 -1.61
C ASN A 341 -1.02 39.65 -2.27
N LEU A 342 -2.14 39.20 -1.69
CA LEU A 342 -2.97 38.15 -2.31
C LEU A 342 -3.59 38.68 -3.59
N SER A 343 -3.45 37.95 -4.70
CA SER A 343 -3.80 38.43 -6.04
C SER A 343 -4.29 37.30 -6.94
N ASP A 344 -5.17 37.61 -7.90
CA ASP A 344 -5.59 36.69 -8.96
C ASP A 344 -4.51 36.49 -10.04
N ALA A 345 -3.55 37.41 -10.13
CA ALA A 345 -2.39 37.31 -11.02
C ALA A 345 -1.09 37.68 -10.26
N PRO A 346 -0.57 36.79 -9.38
CA PRO A 346 0.59 37.09 -8.54
C PRO A 346 1.86 37.46 -9.33
N SER A 347 2.03 36.91 -10.55
CA SER A 347 3.17 37.21 -11.43
C SER A 347 3.18 38.64 -11.99
N LEU A 348 2.03 39.33 -11.99
CA LEU A 348 1.88 40.71 -12.45
C LEU A 348 2.05 41.74 -11.32
N TRP A 349 2.27 41.29 -10.08
CA TRP A 349 2.47 42.16 -8.92
C TRP A 349 3.94 42.16 -8.47
N ALA A 350 4.43 43.33 -8.07
CA ALA A 350 5.85 43.53 -7.77
C ALA A 350 6.33 42.78 -6.52
N ASP A 351 5.45 42.61 -5.53
CA ASP A 351 5.78 42.01 -4.25
C ASP A 351 5.24 40.56 -4.14
N PRO A 352 5.95 39.65 -3.45
CA PRO A 352 5.49 38.27 -3.28
C PRO A 352 4.31 38.18 -2.31
N VAL A 353 3.57 37.07 -2.42
CA VAL A 353 2.58 36.70 -1.40
C VAL A 353 3.34 36.22 -0.17
N THR A 354 3.04 36.80 0.99
CA THR A 354 3.61 36.33 2.26
C THR A 354 2.50 35.95 3.22
N ILE A 355 2.70 34.87 3.96
CA ILE A 355 1.74 34.31 4.91
C ILE A 355 2.46 34.15 6.25
N ASN A 356 1.89 34.67 7.33
CA ASN A 356 2.36 34.45 8.68
C ASN A 356 1.16 34.39 9.62
N ILE A 357 0.79 33.18 10.02
CA ILE A 357 -0.38 32.90 10.84
C ILE A 357 0.05 32.11 12.06
N ASN A 358 -0.40 32.54 13.23
CA ASN A 358 -0.16 31.87 14.50
C ASN A 358 -1.52 31.66 15.18
N ALA A 359 -1.73 30.48 15.74
CA ALA A 359 -2.87 30.20 16.60
C ALA A 359 -2.40 29.52 17.88
N LEU A 360 -3.08 29.81 18.99
CA LEU A 360 -2.75 29.28 20.30
C LEU A 360 -4.02 28.94 21.08
N GLY A 361 -3.99 27.84 21.83
CA GLY A 361 -5.06 27.44 22.73
C GLY A 361 -4.63 26.28 23.62
N GLU A 362 -5.36 26.02 24.71
CA GLU A 362 -5.00 24.97 25.67
C GLU A 362 -5.11 23.57 25.05
N ALA A 363 -6.24 23.26 24.42
CA ALA A 363 -6.44 22.02 23.68
C ALA A 363 -5.89 22.11 22.25
N LEU A 364 -5.97 23.29 21.62
CA LEU A 364 -5.48 23.51 20.27
C LEU A 364 -3.95 23.32 20.15
N GLY A 365 -3.21 23.66 21.21
CA GLY A 365 -1.76 23.75 21.19
C GLY A 365 -1.31 25.06 20.53
N THR A 366 -0.15 25.03 19.87
CA THR A 366 0.37 26.13 19.05
C THR A 366 0.40 25.71 17.59
N ILE A 367 -0.20 26.50 16.72
CA ILE A 367 -0.15 26.31 15.26
C ILE A 367 0.59 27.51 14.67
N LYS A 368 1.53 27.26 13.77
CA LYS A 368 2.24 28.29 13.02
C LYS A 368 2.28 27.89 11.55
N LEU A 369 1.77 28.77 10.69
CA LEU A 369 1.83 28.65 9.24
C LEU A 369 2.61 29.84 8.68
N THR A 370 3.66 29.56 7.93
CA THR A 370 4.42 30.57 7.19
C THR A 370 4.53 30.21 5.73
N GLY A 371 4.41 31.19 4.85
CA GLY A 371 4.50 30.99 3.41
C GLY A 371 5.10 32.17 2.68
N LEU A 372 5.78 31.88 1.57
CA LEU A 372 6.31 32.84 0.61
C LEU A 372 6.05 32.28 -0.79
N LEU A 373 5.31 33.01 -1.62
CA LEU A 373 5.10 32.67 -3.03
C LEU A 373 5.74 33.75 -3.90
N ALA A 374 6.82 33.40 -4.61
CA ALA A 374 7.63 34.35 -5.37
C ALA A 374 7.45 34.12 -6.88
N HIS A 375 6.45 34.77 -7.47
CA HIS A 375 6.03 34.57 -8.87
C HIS A 375 6.49 35.65 -9.83
N GLN A 376 7.28 36.62 -9.35
CA GLN A 376 7.71 37.79 -10.12
C GLN A 376 8.60 37.43 -11.32
N LYS A 377 9.16 36.22 -11.33
CA LYS A 377 10.01 35.71 -12.40
C LYS A 377 9.35 34.50 -13.05
N SER A 378 8.70 34.72 -14.19
CA SER A 378 8.06 33.66 -14.94
C SER A 378 9.06 32.55 -15.30
N GLY A 379 8.71 31.29 -14.99
CA GLY A 379 9.52 30.10 -15.20
C GLY A 379 10.64 29.88 -14.17
N ALA A 380 10.75 30.76 -13.19
CA ALA A 380 11.68 30.67 -12.06
C ALA A 380 10.97 30.96 -10.74
N GLU A 381 9.70 30.58 -10.64
CA GLU A 381 8.88 30.72 -9.45
C GLU A 381 9.43 29.84 -8.33
N GLU A 382 9.51 30.41 -7.12
CA GLU A 382 10.02 29.73 -5.94
C GLU A 382 9.07 29.93 -4.76
N ASP A 383 8.31 28.89 -4.45
CA ASP A 383 7.33 28.93 -3.37
C ASP A 383 7.78 28.07 -2.21
N SER A 384 7.47 28.52 -1.00
CA SER A 384 7.76 27.80 0.23
C SER A 384 6.63 27.95 1.23
N LEU A 385 6.28 26.84 1.88
CA LEU A 385 5.24 26.74 2.90
C LEU A 385 5.77 25.92 4.06
N ALA A 386 5.50 26.34 5.29
CA ALA A 386 5.84 25.60 6.49
C ALA A 386 4.71 25.68 7.51
N LEU A 387 4.26 24.52 7.98
CA LEU A 387 3.28 24.34 9.03
C LEU A 387 3.96 23.66 10.23
N SER A 388 3.76 24.21 11.43
CA SER A 388 4.20 23.62 12.68
C SER A 388 3.04 23.61 13.67
N VAL A 389 2.73 22.45 14.21
CA VAL A 389 1.72 22.21 15.24
C VAL A 389 2.44 21.63 16.43
N LYS A 390 2.26 22.23 17.62
CA LYS A 390 2.90 21.78 18.85
C LYS A 390 1.89 21.60 19.95
N ASN A 391 2.02 20.49 20.68
CA ASN A 391 1.20 20.16 21.84
C ASN A 391 -0.32 20.23 21.57
N SER A 392 -0.76 19.83 20.37
CA SER A 392 -2.19 19.83 20.04
C SER A 392 -2.87 18.58 20.60
N GLN A 393 -3.92 18.76 21.39
CA GLN A 393 -4.65 17.66 22.03
C GLN A 393 -5.69 17.10 21.07
N LEU A 394 -5.43 15.92 20.52
CA LEU A 394 -6.35 15.21 19.63
C LEU A 394 -7.28 14.32 20.42
N GLN A 395 -8.54 14.27 20.00
CA GLN A 395 -9.56 13.38 20.54
C GLN A 395 -10.41 12.82 19.40
N ASN A 396 -10.75 11.54 19.47
CA ASN A 396 -11.62 10.83 18.51
C ASN A 396 -11.20 11.00 17.03
N LEU A 397 -9.90 11.01 16.74
CA LEU A 397 -9.39 11.13 15.38
C LEU A 397 -9.38 9.75 14.71
N VAL A 398 -10.18 9.58 13.66
CA VAL A 398 -10.11 8.39 12.79
C VAL A 398 -8.85 8.47 11.92
N LEU A 399 -7.97 7.48 12.05
CA LEU A 399 -6.73 7.39 11.28
C LEU A 399 -6.90 6.60 9.98
N SER A 400 -7.70 5.54 10.03
CA SER A 400 -8.01 4.69 8.88
C SER A 400 -9.46 4.25 8.94
N GLU A 401 -10.14 4.33 7.80
CA GLU A 401 -11.48 3.82 7.62
C GLU A 401 -11.44 2.42 7.01
N GLY A 402 -12.32 1.52 7.48
CA GLY A 402 -12.55 0.22 6.83
C GLY A 402 -12.21 -1.01 7.66
N GLY A 403 -13.18 -1.94 7.72
CA GLY A 403 -13.01 -3.34 8.10
C GLY A 403 -12.28 -3.61 9.42
N SER A 404 -11.65 -4.77 9.49
CA SER A 404 -10.94 -5.29 10.68
C SER A 404 -9.69 -4.48 11.10
N LEU A 405 -9.30 -3.45 10.36
CA LEU A 405 -8.13 -2.60 10.58
C LEU A 405 -8.46 -1.12 10.76
N GLY A 406 -9.74 -0.76 10.86
CA GLY A 406 -10.12 0.62 11.19
C GLY A 406 -9.49 1.03 12.51
N MET A 407 -8.79 2.16 12.54
CA MET A 407 -8.09 2.65 13.74
C MET A 407 -8.58 4.05 14.12
N MET A 408 -8.73 4.25 15.42
CA MET A 408 -9.10 5.54 16.00
C MET A 408 -8.13 5.90 17.13
N VAL A 409 -7.65 7.14 17.08
CA VAL A 409 -6.97 7.81 18.18
C VAL A 409 -8.04 8.39 19.09
N ASN A 410 -8.31 7.73 20.20
CA ASN A 410 -9.22 8.24 21.23
C ASN A 410 -8.63 9.50 21.86
N LYS A 411 -7.31 9.48 22.11
CA LYS A 411 -6.56 10.60 22.68
C LYS A 411 -5.11 10.60 22.22
N ALA A 412 -4.56 11.77 21.91
CA ALA A 412 -3.13 11.96 21.73
C ALA A 412 -2.72 13.42 21.93
N LEU A 413 -1.42 13.64 22.14
CA LEU A 413 -0.77 14.94 22.04
C LEU A 413 0.10 14.97 20.77
N LEU A 414 -0.31 15.76 19.79
CA LEU A 414 0.33 15.87 18.47
C LEU A 414 1.40 16.98 18.46
N ASN A 415 2.58 16.60 17.97
CA ASN A 415 3.56 17.52 17.39
C ASN A 415 3.71 17.18 15.90
N PHE A 416 3.56 18.15 15.02
CA PHE A 416 3.60 17.95 13.59
C PHE A 416 4.32 19.11 12.90
N ASP A 417 5.23 18.79 11.99
CA ASP A 417 5.94 19.76 11.17
C ASP A 417 5.85 19.32 9.71
N ALA A 418 5.38 20.21 8.83
CA ALA A 418 5.40 20.03 7.39
C ALA A 418 6.11 21.21 6.73
N LYS A 419 6.95 20.91 5.74
CA LYS A 419 7.63 21.91 4.89
C LYS A 419 7.48 21.49 3.45
N ALA A 420 6.98 22.39 2.62
CA ALA A 420 6.84 22.22 1.19
C ALA A 420 7.56 23.34 0.45
N SER A 421 8.13 23.01 -0.70
CA SER A 421 8.61 23.96 -1.69
C SER A 421 8.10 23.56 -3.06
N VAL A 422 7.64 24.54 -3.84
CA VAL A 422 7.24 24.34 -5.23
C VAL A 422 8.13 25.18 -6.13
N LYS A 423 8.71 24.56 -7.15
CA LYS A 423 9.55 25.24 -8.15
C LYS A 423 8.85 25.30 -9.49
N ALA A 424 8.95 26.44 -10.15
CA ALA A 424 8.36 26.70 -11.47
C ALA A 424 6.88 26.26 -11.54
N LEU A 425 6.16 26.42 -10.42
CA LEU A 425 4.75 26.04 -10.22
C LEU A 425 4.40 24.56 -10.54
N SER A 426 5.39 23.68 -10.67
CA SER A 426 5.18 22.33 -11.22
C SER A 426 5.90 21.23 -10.46
N GLU A 427 7.03 21.52 -9.80
CA GLU A 427 7.80 20.53 -9.04
C GLU A 427 7.62 20.72 -7.54
N LEU A 428 6.99 19.73 -6.88
CA LEU A 428 6.84 19.67 -5.43
C LEU A 428 8.03 18.97 -4.77
N ASN A 429 8.50 19.53 -3.67
CA ASN A 429 9.32 18.85 -2.68
C ASN A 429 8.78 19.14 -1.29
N MET A 430 8.29 18.12 -0.61
CA MET A 430 7.67 18.23 0.70
C MET A 430 8.25 17.19 1.66
N ASN A 431 8.40 17.58 2.93
CA ASN A 431 8.67 16.67 4.04
C ASN A 431 7.67 16.93 5.16
N LEU A 432 7.20 15.85 5.79
CA LEU A 432 6.30 15.88 6.94
C LEU A 432 6.85 14.99 8.05
N ASN A 433 6.73 15.44 9.29
CA ASN A 433 7.10 14.70 10.49
C ASN A 433 6.02 14.91 11.54
N GLY A 434 5.46 13.81 12.06
CA GLY A 434 4.41 13.80 13.06
C GLY A 434 4.75 12.84 14.19
N VAL A 435 4.51 13.28 15.41
CA VAL A 435 4.65 12.48 16.63
C VAL A 435 3.38 12.64 17.45
N PHE A 436 2.69 11.53 17.65
CA PHE A 436 1.53 11.42 18.52
C PHE A 436 2.00 10.79 19.83
N SER A 437 2.10 11.60 20.88
CA SER A 437 2.50 11.17 22.22
C SER A 437 1.30 11.04 23.14
N GLN A 438 1.47 10.41 24.32
CA GLN A 438 0.35 10.11 25.23
C GLN A 438 -0.79 9.39 24.51
N LEU A 439 -0.42 8.49 23.60
CA LEU A 439 -1.33 7.88 22.64
C LEU A 439 -2.27 6.88 23.32
N ASP A 440 -3.55 7.02 23.01
CA ASP A 440 -4.59 6.01 23.18
C ASP A 440 -5.15 5.68 21.80
N LEU A 441 -4.66 4.58 21.24
CA LEU A 441 -4.97 4.08 19.90
C LEU A 441 -5.69 2.74 20.01
N ALA A 442 -6.85 2.65 19.36
CA ALA A 442 -7.68 1.46 19.37
C ALA A 442 -8.16 1.09 17.96
N LEU A 443 -8.60 -0.17 17.82
CA LEU A 443 -9.40 -0.57 16.66
C LEU A 443 -10.80 0.02 16.81
N VAL A 444 -11.40 0.43 15.69
CA VAL A 444 -12.77 0.94 15.63
C VAL A 444 -13.76 -0.18 15.96
N ASP A 445 -13.54 -1.37 15.38
CA ASP A 445 -14.35 -2.56 15.64
C ASP A 445 -13.79 -3.38 16.80
N GLU A 446 -14.69 -3.97 17.59
CA GLU A 446 -14.32 -4.86 18.70
C GLU A 446 -13.59 -6.10 18.17
N ALA A 447 -12.45 -6.43 18.76
CA ALA A 447 -11.59 -7.52 18.29
C ALA A 447 -12.24 -8.89 18.54
N LYS A 448 -12.63 -9.59 17.48
CA LYS A 448 -13.49 -10.78 17.58
C LYS A 448 -12.74 -12.07 17.92
N GLU A 449 -11.46 -12.23 17.54
CA GLU A 449 -10.48 -13.24 18.04
C GLU A 449 -9.18 -13.20 17.20
N GLY A 450 -8.19 -14.05 17.52
CA GLY A 450 -6.98 -14.25 16.71
C GLY A 450 -6.03 -13.04 16.65
N TRP A 451 -5.49 -12.74 15.47
CA TRP A 451 -4.56 -11.63 15.25
C TRP A 451 -5.14 -10.26 15.62
N GLN A 452 -6.46 -10.07 15.52
CA GLN A 452 -7.12 -8.80 15.87
C GLN A 452 -6.98 -8.51 17.36
N LYS A 453 -7.07 -9.53 18.21
CA LYS A 453 -6.89 -9.38 19.66
C LYS A 453 -5.46 -9.01 20.00
N THR A 454 -4.48 -9.67 19.38
CA THR A 454 -3.06 -9.34 19.52
C THR A 454 -2.78 -7.93 19.05
N LEU A 455 -3.34 -7.53 17.91
CA LEU A 455 -3.22 -6.18 17.38
C LEU A 455 -3.81 -5.16 18.35
N SER A 456 -5.05 -5.34 18.79
CA SER A 456 -5.73 -4.46 19.75
C SER A 456 -4.92 -4.29 21.04
N GLN A 457 -4.36 -5.37 21.59
CA GLN A 457 -3.50 -5.32 22.78
C GLN A 457 -2.21 -4.53 22.53
N ASN A 458 -1.54 -4.74 21.39
CA ASN A 458 -0.32 -4.05 21.05
C ASN A 458 -0.57 -2.55 20.76
N LEU A 459 -1.67 -2.20 20.10
CA LEU A 459 -2.09 -0.82 19.85
C LEU A 459 -2.39 -0.10 21.16
N SER A 460 -3.10 -0.73 22.10
CA SER A 460 -3.40 -0.16 23.42
C SER A 460 -2.14 0.07 24.28
N ALA A 461 -1.10 -0.73 24.06
CA ALA A 461 0.19 -0.57 24.73
C ALA A 461 1.07 0.52 24.08
N LEU A 462 0.81 0.90 22.83
CA LEU A 462 1.59 1.88 22.09
C LEU A 462 1.41 3.27 22.71
N LYS A 463 2.48 3.86 23.21
CA LYS A 463 2.46 5.21 23.84
C LYS A 463 2.82 6.34 22.89
N GLU A 464 3.47 6.00 21.78
CA GLU A 464 3.91 6.95 20.79
C GLU A 464 3.73 6.38 19.38
N LEU A 465 3.11 7.16 18.50
CA LEU A 465 3.00 6.88 17.08
C LEU A 465 3.83 7.91 16.31
N THR A 466 4.74 7.45 15.47
CA THR A 466 5.55 8.31 14.60
C THR A 466 5.09 8.18 13.15
N LEU A 467 5.06 9.31 12.45
CA LEU A 467 4.71 9.42 11.05
C LEU A 467 5.71 10.33 10.36
N ASN A 468 6.54 9.78 9.49
CA ASN A 468 7.44 10.55 8.64
C ASN A 468 7.02 10.37 7.20
N GLY A 469 7.11 11.42 6.40
CA GLY A 469 6.80 11.32 4.99
C GLY A 469 7.52 12.34 4.13
N SER A 470 7.60 12.04 2.85
CA SER A 470 8.12 12.94 1.83
C SER A 470 7.32 12.80 0.55
N ALA A 471 7.01 13.91 -0.11
CA ALA A 471 6.40 13.90 -1.44
C ALA A 471 7.31 14.66 -2.41
N LYS A 472 7.66 14.05 -3.54
CA LYS A 472 8.56 14.65 -4.54
C LYS A 472 8.06 14.39 -5.96
N GLY A 473 8.22 15.35 -6.87
CA GLY A 473 7.90 15.18 -8.29
C GLY A 473 6.84 16.18 -8.75
N PRO A 474 6.04 15.85 -9.77
CA PRO A 474 4.99 16.73 -10.29
C PRO A 474 3.98 17.11 -9.20
N LEU A 475 3.52 18.37 -9.20
CA LEU A 475 2.59 18.88 -8.19
C LEU A 475 1.25 18.11 -8.14
N GLN A 476 0.73 17.71 -9.30
CA GLN A 476 -0.57 17.02 -9.43
C GLN A 476 -0.53 15.54 -9.01
N ASP A 477 0.65 14.92 -9.04
CA ASP A 477 0.84 13.51 -8.69
C ASP A 477 2.27 13.27 -8.15
N PRO A 478 2.55 13.68 -6.91
CA PRO A 478 3.88 13.54 -6.34
C PRO A 478 4.11 12.11 -5.81
N ASP A 479 5.35 11.61 -5.94
CA ASP A 479 5.78 10.34 -5.35
C ASP A 479 5.80 10.46 -3.81
N LEU A 480 4.76 9.93 -3.17
CA LEU A 480 4.55 9.96 -1.73
C LEU A 480 5.19 8.75 -1.05
N LYS A 481 6.13 9.00 -0.14
CA LYS A 481 6.77 7.99 0.70
C LYS A 481 6.43 8.25 2.16
N ILE A 482 6.01 7.20 2.86
CA ILE A 482 5.59 7.28 4.26
C ILE A 482 6.29 6.19 5.08
N SER A 483 6.65 6.53 6.30
CA SER A 483 7.25 5.64 7.29
C SER A 483 6.58 5.83 8.64
N THR A 484 6.15 4.74 9.26
CA THR A 484 5.57 4.74 10.60
C THR A 484 6.05 3.56 11.44
N ASN A 485 6.08 3.75 12.77
CA ASN A 485 6.35 2.67 13.72
C ASN A 485 5.19 1.65 13.85
N LEU A 486 4.01 1.93 13.27
CA LEU A 486 2.92 0.93 13.18
C LEU A 486 3.34 -0.33 12.43
N ASN A 487 4.31 -0.24 11.51
CA ASN A 487 4.85 -1.40 10.81
C ASN A 487 5.33 -2.49 11.77
N GLY A 488 6.00 -2.12 12.87
CA GLY A 488 6.47 -3.07 13.87
C GLY A 488 5.31 -3.75 14.61
N ILE A 489 4.28 -2.97 14.97
CA ILE A 489 3.08 -3.45 15.66
C ILE A 489 2.28 -4.40 14.79
N MET A 490 2.04 -4.01 13.53
CA MET A 490 1.34 -4.83 12.53
C MET A 490 2.12 -6.12 12.25
N LYS A 491 3.44 -6.01 12.01
CA LYS A 491 4.31 -7.16 11.82
C LYS A 491 4.19 -8.13 13.00
N GLN A 492 4.27 -7.65 14.24
CA GLN A 492 4.19 -8.52 15.42
C GLN A 492 2.84 -9.22 15.54
N ALA A 493 1.73 -8.51 15.30
CA ALA A 493 0.39 -9.08 15.42
C ALA A 493 0.08 -10.10 14.30
N LEU A 494 0.42 -9.78 13.05
CA LEU A 494 0.10 -10.63 11.89
C LEU A 494 1.12 -11.75 11.64
N SER A 495 2.41 -11.59 12.01
CA SER A 495 3.40 -12.65 11.76
C SER A 495 3.10 -13.94 12.53
N ALA A 496 2.48 -13.84 13.71
CA ALA A 496 2.09 -15.02 14.48
C ALA A 496 0.99 -15.82 13.76
N GLU A 497 -0.01 -15.12 13.23
CA GLU A 497 -1.09 -15.71 12.45
C GLU A 497 -0.55 -16.33 11.15
N LEU A 498 0.30 -15.61 10.42
CA LEU A 498 0.94 -16.13 9.20
C LEU A 498 1.76 -17.39 9.48
N LYS A 499 2.50 -17.43 10.60
CA LYS A 499 3.24 -18.63 11.01
C LYS A 499 2.29 -19.80 11.33
N GLN A 500 1.19 -19.53 12.02
CA GLN A 500 0.21 -20.55 12.37
C GLN A 500 -0.50 -21.09 11.13
N GLN A 501 -0.98 -20.22 10.23
CA GLN A 501 -1.63 -20.61 8.98
C GLN A 501 -0.64 -21.31 8.05
N GLY A 502 0.59 -20.82 7.94
CA GLY A 502 1.65 -21.49 7.18
C GLY A 502 1.99 -22.88 7.71
N ALA A 503 1.98 -23.09 9.03
CA ALA A 503 2.19 -24.40 9.63
C ALA A 503 1.02 -25.36 9.33
N LYS A 504 -0.23 -24.88 9.44
CA LYS A 504 -1.43 -25.67 9.06
C LYS A 504 -1.38 -26.04 7.58
N LEU A 505 -1.06 -25.08 6.72
CA LEU A 505 -0.94 -25.30 5.28
C LEU A 505 0.15 -26.32 4.95
N ARG A 506 1.34 -26.17 5.53
CA ARG A 506 2.44 -27.15 5.41
C ARG A 506 1.98 -28.55 5.81
N SER A 507 1.26 -28.67 6.93
CA SER A 507 0.74 -29.96 7.40
C SER A 507 -0.25 -30.58 6.42
N ASN A 508 -1.18 -29.79 5.89
CA ASN A 508 -2.18 -30.26 4.93
C ASN A 508 -1.56 -30.67 3.60
N LEU A 509 -0.67 -29.83 3.04
CA LEU A 509 0.07 -30.12 1.81
C LEU A 509 0.92 -31.38 1.96
N LYS A 510 1.64 -31.51 3.09
CA LYS A 510 2.44 -32.70 3.37
C LYS A 510 1.57 -33.95 3.42
N GLY A 511 0.43 -33.91 4.11
CA GLY A 511 -0.49 -35.04 4.18
C GLY A 511 -0.99 -35.49 2.80
N GLU A 512 -1.44 -34.55 1.96
CA GLU A 512 -1.95 -34.87 0.62
C GLU A 512 -0.86 -35.36 -0.34
N LEU A 513 0.33 -34.74 -0.31
CA LEU A 513 1.45 -35.11 -1.17
C LEU A 513 2.07 -36.43 -0.73
N ASP A 514 2.25 -36.68 0.58
CA ASP A 514 2.73 -37.96 1.12
C ASP A 514 1.78 -39.11 0.76
N GLN A 515 0.46 -38.90 0.90
CA GLN A 515 -0.52 -39.92 0.55
C GLN A 515 -0.47 -40.26 -0.94
N SER A 516 -0.39 -39.25 -1.81
CA SER A 516 -0.27 -39.45 -3.27
C SER A 516 1.03 -40.16 -3.63
N LEU A 517 2.15 -39.74 -3.03
CA LEU A 517 3.46 -40.32 -3.27
C LEU A 517 3.54 -41.79 -2.82
N GLN A 518 2.99 -42.12 -1.64
CA GLN A 518 2.93 -43.51 -1.16
C GLN A 518 2.11 -44.41 -2.08
N GLN A 519 0.96 -43.94 -2.58
CA GLN A 519 0.13 -44.70 -3.52
C GLN A 519 0.88 -45.01 -4.82
N GLN A 520 1.66 -44.05 -5.32
CA GLN A 520 2.43 -44.22 -6.56
C GLN A 520 3.72 -45.03 -6.36
N LEU A 521 4.36 -44.99 -5.17
CA LEU A 521 5.59 -45.73 -4.87
C LEU A 521 5.37 -47.19 -4.43
N ALA A 522 4.17 -47.56 -4.00
CA ALA A 522 3.85 -48.92 -3.57
C ALA A 522 4.19 -50.01 -4.62
N PRO A 523 3.83 -49.89 -5.92
CA PRO A 523 4.22 -50.87 -6.94
C PRO A 523 5.75 -50.89 -7.17
N VAL A 524 6.38 -49.72 -7.15
CA VAL A 524 7.83 -49.53 -7.36
C VAL A 524 8.66 -50.24 -6.29
N GLN A 525 8.18 -50.23 -5.04
CA GLN A 525 8.85 -50.92 -3.94
C GLN A 525 8.88 -52.44 -4.13
N GLY A 526 7.82 -53.00 -4.73
CA GLY A 526 7.74 -54.41 -5.08
C GLY A 526 8.81 -54.79 -6.12
N GLU A 527 8.85 -54.07 -7.25
CA GLU A 527 9.83 -54.27 -8.32
C GLU A 527 11.28 -54.11 -7.85
N LEU A 528 11.53 -53.13 -6.98
CA LEU A 528 12.85 -52.92 -6.39
C LEU A 528 13.28 -54.09 -5.48
N GLY A 529 12.32 -54.71 -4.79
CA GLY A 529 12.56 -55.92 -3.99
C GLY A 529 12.93 -57.13 -4.86
N GLU A 530 12.29 -57.31 -6.01
CA GLU A 530 12.61 -58.38 -6.96
C GLU A 530 14.04 -58.28 -7.50
N LEU A 531 14.49 -57.07 -7.84
CA LEU A 531 15.88 -56.81 -8.23
C LEU A 531 16.88 -57.15 -7.11
N GLY A 532 16.52 -56.88 -5.85
CA GLY A 532 17.32 -57.29 -4.69
C GLY A 532 17.51 -58.81 -4.62
N GLY A 533 16.50 -59.58 -5.05
CA GLY A 533 16.57 -61.04 -5.19
C GLY A 533 17.61 -61.49 -6.21
N LEU A 534 17.64 -60.85 -7.39
CA LEU A 534 18.63 -61.13 -8.45
C LEU A 534 20.07 -60.86 -8.00
N SER A 535 20.30 -59.77 -7.24
CA SER A 535 21.61 -59.49 -6.64
C SER A 535 22.00 -60.57 -5.62
N GLY A 536 21.04 -61.06 -4.83
CA GLY A 536 21.25 -62.15 -3.87
C GLY A 536 21.61 -63.49 -4.54
N GLU A 537 21.01 -63.80 -5.69
CA GLU A 537 21.25 -65.04 -6.44
C GLU A 537 22.71 -65.16 -6.91
N ALA A 538 23.31 -64.07 -7.40
CA ALA A 538 24.73 -64.05 -7.79
C ALA A 538 25.65 -64.37 -6.60
N GLY A 539 25.30 -63.89 -5.40
CA GLY A 539 26.04 -64.18 -4.17
C GLY A 539 25.91 -65.64 -3.73
N ALA A 540 24.73 -66.25 -3.91
CA ALA A 540 24.52 -67.67 -3.63
C ALA A 540 25.36 -68.56 -4.55
N ARG A 541 25.33 -68.31 -5.88
CA ARG A 541 26.14 -69.03 -6.86
C ARG A 541 27.65 -68.93 -6.57
N LEU A 542 28.13 -67.75 -6.17
CA LEU A 542 29.53 -67.56 -5.77
C LEU A 542 29.91 -68.48 -4.59
N GLN A 543 29.05 -68.58 -3.57
CA GLN A 543 29.31 -69.42 -2.40
C GLN A 543 29.41 -70.91 -2.77
N GLU A 544 28.55 -71.39 -3.68
CA GLU A 544 28.56 -72.77 -4.16
C GLU A 544 29.86 -73.09 -4.91
N PHE A 545 30.27 -72.24 -5.85
CA PHE A 545 31.53 -72.41 -6.58
C PHE A 545 32.77 -72.34 -5.66
N GLU A 546 32.78 -71.43 -4.68
CA GLU A 546 33.83 -71.36 -3.66
C GLU A 546 33.87 -72.61 -2.76
N SER A 547 32.72 -73.23 -2.49
CA SER A 547 32.63 -74.47 -1.72
C SER A 547 33.26 -75.64 -2.47
N LEU A 548 32.96 -75.78 -3.76
CA LEU A 548 33.57 -76.81 -4.62
C LEU A 548 35.08 -76.62 -4.76
N LEU A 549 35.56 -75.37 -4.87
CA LEU A 549 37.00 -75.07 -4.91
C LEU A 549 37.72 -75.51 -3.62
N LYS A 550 37.06 -75.43 -2.46
CA LYS A 550 37.60 -75.92 -1.18
C LYS A 550 37.62 -77.44 -1.11
N GLU A 551 36.68 -78.12 -1.73
CA GLU A 551 36.63 -79.59 -1.76
C GLU A 551 37.68 -80.20 -2.72
N ILE A 552 38.01 -79.49 -3.80
CA ILE A 552 39.01 -79.92 -4.79
C ILE A 552 40.46 -79.73 -4.28
N ARG A 553 40.67 -78.77 -3.37
CA ARG A 553 41.97 -78.46 -2.76
C ARG A 553 42.29 -79.40 -1.60
#